data_AF-A0A2M8PDC3-F1
#
_entry.id   AF-A0A2M8PDC3-F1
#
_cell.length_a   1.000
_cell.length_b   1.000
_cell.length_c   1.000
_cell.angle_alpha   90.00
_cell.angle_beta   90.00
_cell.angle_gamma   90.00
#
_symmetry.space_group_name_H-M   'P 1'
#
loop_
_entity.id
_entity.type
_entity.pdbx_description
1 polymer ?
#
loop_
_entity_poly.entity_id
_entity_poly.type
_entity_poly.pdbx_seq_one_letter_code
_entity_poly.pdbx_strand_id
1 'polypeptide(L)'
;MSRYEDPYSPTEYEDAPEEPTRSLGSTPIRRSAPDRPSRAAPQPPAEPRQTRQAQPLRRTPPPPPIYEPAELPKAPARRRLPQRPSKRESGWYLPWWSLLVLIAFVAAAAIGAWAVVDSVGGSAAPGGQTPIVIVVTATFTVGPPPTLTPLPQVQPPTVVPLPTVVPTATLPSGEFRPGVIVEVVGVGLNGLNIRAGAGIGATLLFVAPERTRFMIMSGPQNASGFEWWEVREVNAPNRTGWAVRNYLQAVD
;
A
#
# COMPACT_ATOMS: atom_id res chain seq x y z
N MET A 1 -4.25 4.27 -66.77
CA MET A 1 -3.25 3.38 -66.15
C MET A 1 -2.02 4.18 -65.78
N SER A 2 -1.65 4.24 -64.50
CA SER A 2 -0.29 4.61 -64.09
C SER A 2 0.02 3.87 -62.80
N ARG A 3 1.01 2.98 -62.92
CA ARG A 3 1.56 2.13 -61.86
C ARG A 3 2.21 3.02 -60.81
N TYR A 4 1.88 2.79 -59.55
CA TYR A 4 2.70 3.24 -58.44
C TYR A 4 3.81 2.19 -58.28
N GLU A 5 5.05 2.55 -58.63
CA GLU A 5 6.20 1.71 -58.34
C GLU A 5 6.56 1.86 -56.85
N ASP A 6 6.71 0.70 -56.23
CA ASP A 6 7.20 0.47 -54.88
C ASP A 6 8.73 0.41 -54.94
N PRO A 7 9.47 1.27 -54.22
CA PRO A 7 10.90 1.09 -54.11
C PRO A 7 11.27 1.11 -52.64
N TYR A 8 11.19 0.00 -51.91
CA TYR A 8 12.19 -0.33 -50.87
C TYR A 8 11.98 -1.74 -50.28
N SER A 9 12.60 -2.73 -50.91
CA SER A 9 13.29 -3.88 -50.27
C SER A 9 13.87 -4.80 -51.35
N PRO A 10 14.87 -5.67 -51.08
CA PRO A 10 15.99 -5.64 -50.12
C PRO A 10 17.34 -6.03 -50.79
N THR A 11 18.49 -5.65 -50.24
CA THR A 11 19.77 -6.34 -50.54
C THR A 11 20.69 -6.36 -49.31
N GLU A 12 20.67 -7.49 -48.62
CA GLU A 12 21.82 -8.37 -48.41
C GLU A 12 23.19 -7.79 -48.80
N TYR A 13 24.07 -7.63 -47.80
CA TYR A 13 25.52 -7.79 -47.94
C TYR A 13 26.08 -8.33 -46.63
N GLU A 14 26.34 -9.63 -46.66
CA GLU A 14 27.22 -10.40 -45.79
C GLU A 14 28.68 -9.99 -45.95
N ASP A 15 29.50 -10.44 -44.97
CA ASP A 15 30.95 -10.67 -45.03
C ASP A 15 31.84 -9.42 -44.77
N ALA A 16 32.85 -9.36 -43.89
CA ALA A 16 33.55 -10.16 -42.85
C ALA A 16 34.73 -9.25 -42.35
N PRO A 17 35.65 -9.60 -41.41
CA PRO A 17 35.92 -10.90 -40.78
C PRO A 17 36.18 -10.91 -39.24
N GLU A 18 36.16 -12.15 -38.75
CA GLU A 18 36.94 -12.84 -37.68
C GLU A 18 38.04 -12.03 -36.96
N GLU A 19 38.30 -12.20 -35.65
CA GLU A 19 38.89 -13.37 -34.98
C GLU A 19 39.04 -13.04 -33.43
N PRO A 20 39.50 -13.90 -32.51
CA PRO A 20 38.80 -15.04 -31.93
C PRO A 20 38.93 -15.14 -30.37
N THR A 21 38.53 -16.32 -29.88
CA THR A 21 38.98 -17.05 -28.66
C THR A 21 38.47 -16.56 -27.30
N ARG A 22 37.42 -17.21 -26.79
CA ARG A 22 37.50 -18.42 -25.91
C ARG A 22 38.35 -18.20 -24.66
N SER A 23 37.71 -18.22 -23.50
CA SER A 23 38.10 -19.14 -22.42
C SER A 23 36.98 -19.30 -21.39
N LEU A 24 36.33 -20.46 -21.48
CA LEU A 24 35.73 -21.17 -20.35
C LEU A 24 36.80 -21.36 -19.28
N GLY A 25 36.52 -20.91 -18.06
CA GLY A 25 37.41 -21.05 -16.91
C GLY A 25 36.67 -21.62 -15.71
N SER A 26 36.07 -22.79 -15.87
CA SER A 26 35.74 -23.69 -14.76
C SER A 26 37.01 -23.96 -13.96
N THR A 27 37.06 -23.58 -12.68
CA THR A 27 38.14 -24.06 -11.80
C THR A 27 37.62 -25.24 -10.97
N PRO A 28 38.20 -26.44 -11.14
CA PRO A 28 37.87 -27.62 -10.35
C PRO A 28 38.73 -27.72 -9.08
N ILE A 29 38.13 -28.35 -8.06
CA ILE A 29 38.68 -29.39 -7.17
C ILE A 29 40.22 -29.50 -7.03
N ARG A 30 40.77 -29.40 -5.80
CA ARG A 30 41.20 -30.55 -4.95
C ARG A 30 42.33 -30.19 -3.97
N ARG A 31 42.13 -30.67 -2.75
CA ARG A 31 43.07 -31.05 -1.67
C ARG A 31 44.53 -31.21 -2.06
N SER A 32 45.41 -30.69 -1.19
CA SER A 32 46.57 -31.40 -0.63
C SER A 32 46.94 -30.80 0.74
N ALA A 33 46.78 -31.60 1.80
CA ALA A 33 47.56 -31.52 3.05
C ALA A 33 48.97 -32.11 2.80
N PRO A 34 49.90 -32.29 3.77
CA PRO A 34 49.94 -31.91 5.19
C PRO A 34 51.29 -31.24 5.57
N ASP A 35 51.47 -30.85 6.84
CA ASP A 35 52.42 -31.49 7.79
C ASP A 35 52.91 -30.55 8.93
N ARG A 36 52.92 -31.13 10.15
CA ARG A 36 53.75 -30.78 11.33
C ARG A 36 53.41 -29.58 12.26
N PRO A 37 53.77 -29.67 13.57
CA PRO A 37 53.12 -30.49 14.59
C PRO A 37 52.60 -29.64 15.77
N SER A 38 51.52 -30.13 16.41
CA SER A 38 50.97 -29.56 17.64
C SER A 38 51.98 -29.60 18.79
N ARG A 39 52.26 -28.40 19.31
CA ARG A 39 52.99 -28.08 20.53
C ARG A 39 52.44 -28.86 21.73
N ALA A 40 53.31 -29.65 22.36
CA ALA A 40 53.05 -30.34 23.61
C ALA A 40 52.65 -29.35 24.72
N ALA A 41 51.58 -29.68 25.44
CA ALA A 41 51.20 -29.00 26.68
C ALA A 41 52.09 -29.51 27.85
N PRO A 42 52.40 -28.68 28.87
CA PRO A 42 53.32 -29.05 29.94
C PRO A 42 52.72 -30.08 30.92
N GLN A 43 53.51 -31.09 31.27
CA GLN A 43 53.23 -31.98 32.41
C GLN A 43 53.51 -31.24 33.74
N PRO A 44 52.62 -31.35 34.76
CA PRO A 44 52.93 -30.90 36.11
C PRO A 44 53.85 -31.89 36.87
N PRO A 45 54.55 -31.42 37.94
CA PRO A 45 55.69 -32.12 38.54
C PRO A 45 55.32 -33.38 39.31
N ALA A 46 56.22 -34.36 39.29
CA ALA A 46 56.16 -35.56 40.11
C ALA A 46 56.50 -35.24 41.58
N GLU A 47 55.60 -35.57 42.49
CA GLU A 47 55.85 -35.61 43.94
C GLU A 47 55.53 -37.00 44.52
N PRO A 48 56.18 -37.38 45.65
CA PRO A 48 56.66 -38.73 45.89
C PRO A 48 55.63 -39.73 46.41
N ARG A 49 55.84 -41.00 46.04
CA ARG A 49 55.13 -42.20 46.51
C ARG A 49 55.05 -42.22 48.04
N GLN A 50 53.86 -41.93 48.58
CA GLN A 50 53.48 -42.33 49.93
C GLN A 50 52.81 -43.71 49.90
N THR A 51 53.29 -44.54 50.79
CA THR A 51 53.00 -45.96 51.01
C THR A 51 51.50 -46.22 51.14
N ARG A 52 50.88 -46.79 50.10
CA ARG A 52 49.48 -47.24 50.14
C ARG A 52 49.38 -48.50 51.00
N GLN A 53 49.15 -48.32 52.29
CA GLN A 53 48.71 -49.37 53.19
C GLN A 53 47.38 -49.96 52.69
N ALA A 54 47.23 -51.28 52.80
CA ALA A 54 46.13 -52.05 52.25
C ALA A 54 44.77 -51.62 52.81
N GLN A 55 43.85 -51.23 51.92
CA GLN A 55 42.43 -51.11 52.23
C GLN A 55 41.72 -52.39 51.71
N PRO A 56 41.01 -53.13 52.58
CA PRO A 56 40.36 -54.38 52.19
C PRO A 56 39.28 -54.14 51.13
N LEU A 57 39.21 -55.08 50.20
CA LEU A 57 38.30 -55.17 49.06
C LEU A 57 36.93 -54.57 49.35
N ARG A 58 36.54 -53.56 48.54
CA ARG A 58 35.15 -53.10 48.43
C ARG A 58 34.29 -54.34 48.21
N ARG A 59 33.44 -54.65 49.19
CA ARG A 59 32.35 -55.61 49.04
C ARG A 59 31.51 -55.16 47.85
N THR A 60 31.48 -55.98 46.80
CA THR A 60 30.50 -55.83 45.73
C THR A 60 29.10 -55.91 46.34
N PRO A 61 28.18 -55.02 45.98
CA PRO A 61 26.79 -55.17 46.39
C PRO A 61 26.25 -56.50 45.82
N PRO A 62 25.39 -57.23 46.57
CA PRO A 62 24.76 -58.43 46.04
C PRO A 62 23.94 -58.07 44.78
N PRO A 63 23.82 -59.00 43.81
CA PRO A 63 22.94 -58.79 42.67
C PRO A 63 21.51 -58.53 43.17
N PRO A 64 20.73 -57.67 42.49
CA PRO A 64 19.32 -57.48 42.85
C PRO A 64 18.60 -58.83 42.76
N PRO A 65 17.61 -59.10 43.63
CA PRO A 65 16.79 -60.29 43.50
C PRO A 65 16.17 -60.29 42.09
N ILE A 66 16.21 -61.44 41.43
CA ILE A 66 15.41 -61.67 40.23
C ILE A 66 13.96 -61.49 40.69
N TYR A 67 13.32 -60.42 40.21
CA TYR A 67 11.89 -60.25 40.41
C TYR A 67 11.20 -61.35 39.61
N GLU A 68 10.89 -62.45 40.27
CA GLU A 68 9.83 -63.35 39.84
C GLU A 68 8.56 -62.49 39.81
N PRO A 69 7.90 -62.31 38.65
CA PRO A 69 6.71 -61.48 38.59
C PRO A 69 5.69 -62.13 39.51
N ALA A 70 5.45 -61.51 40.67
CA ALA A 70 4.29 -61.85 41.47
C ALA A 70 3.10 -61.76 40.53
N GLU A 71 2.43 -62.89 40.28
CA GLU A 71 1.18 -62.92 39.55
C GLU A 71 0.22 -61.95 40.26
N LEU A 72 0.06 -60.77 39.68
CA LEU A 72 -0.90 -59.79 40.13
C LEU A 72 -2.26 -60.51 40.21
N PRO A 73 -2.99 -60.45 41.34
CA PRO A 73 -4.38 -60.85 41.32
C PRO A 73 -5.06 -60.03 40.22
N LYS A 74 -5.63 -60.72 39.22
CA LYS A 74 -6.29 -60.08 38.07
C LYS A 74 -7.28 -59.06 38.62
N ALA A 75 -6.94 -57.78 38.49
CA ALA A 75 -7.81 -56.69 38.86
C ALA A 75 -9.16 -56.91 38.15
N PRO A 76 -10.31 -56.76 38.84
CA PRO A 76 -11.60 -56.89 38.18
C PRO A 76 -11.60 -55.93 37.00
N ALA A 77 -11.87 -56.46 35.81
CA ALA A 77 -11.90 -55.71 34.58
C ALA A 77 -12.73 -54.45 34.83
N ARG A 78 -12.07 -53.29 34.95
CA ARG A 78 -12.76 -52.00 35.00
C ARG A 78 -13.59 -51.97 33.75
N ARG A 79 -14.89 -52.15 33.92
CA ARG A 79 -15.90 -52.07 32.88
C ARG A 79 -15.63 -50.73 32.21
N ARG A 80 -14.95 -50.75 31.07
CA ARG A 80 -14.69 -49.54 30.30
C ARG A 80 -16.08 -49.07 29.90
N LEU A 81 -16.57 -48.06 30.61
CA LEU A 81 -17.78 -47.36 30.21
C LEU A 81 -17.56 -46.99 28.75
N PRO A 82 -18.49 -47.33 27.84
CA PRO A 82 -18.32 -47.04 26.43
C PRO A 82 -18.10 -45.53 26.33
N GLN A 83 -16.89 -45.14 25.91
CA GLN A 83 -16.63 -43.76 25.56
C GLN A 83 -17.54 -43.47 24.37
N ARG A 84 -18.66 -42.79 24.64
CA ARG A 84 -19.55 -42.28 23.61
C ARG A 84 -18.69 -41.48 22.64
N PRO A 85 -18.77 -41.74 21.32
CA PRO A 85 -18.07 -40.90 20.36
C PRO A 85 -18.55 -39.48 20.60
N SER A 86 -17.64 -38.57 20.96
CA SER A 86 -17.92 -37.15 20.98
C SER A 86 -18.31 -36.80 19.55
N LYS A 87 -19.63 -36.65 19.36
CA LYS A 87 -20.21 -36.17 18.12
C LYS A 87 -19.49 -34.85 17.85
N ARG A 88 -18.65 -34.83 16.82
CA ARG A 88 -18.08 -33.58 16.32
C ARG A 88 -19.27 -32.68 16.08
N GLU A 89 -19.45 -31.67 16.91
CA GLU A 89 -20.41 -30.63 16.66
C GLU A 89 -19.97 -30.03 15.33
N SER A 90 -20.75 -30.29 14.29
CA SER A 90 -20.68 -29.61 13.02
C SER A 90 -20.88 -28.13 13.32
N GLY A 91 -19.77 -27.42 13.54
CA GLY A 91 -19.73 -25.98 13.78
C GLY A 91 -20.13 -25.15 12.56
N TRP A 92 -21.01 -25.68 11.71
CA TRP A 92 -21.56 -25.15 10.46
C TRP A 92 -23.03 -25.57 10.30
N TYR A 93 -23.79 -25.60 11.40
CA TYR A 93 -25.25 -25.74 11.34
C TYR A 93 -25.86 -24.33 11.31
N LEU A 94 -25.89 -23.68 10.13
CA LEU A 94 -26.91 -22.65 9.92
C LEU A 94 -28.23 -23.41 9.82
N PRO A 95 -29.16 -23.30 10.80
CA PRO A 95 -30.46 -23.91 10.65
C PRO A 95 -31.08 -23.35 9.37
N TRP A 96 -31.71 -24.20 8.56
CA TRP A 96 -32.36 -23.78 7.31
C TRP A 96 -33.32 -22.60 7.49
N TRP A 97 -33.86 -22.42 8.71
CA TRP A 97 -34.64 -21.25 9.10
C TRP A 97 -33.84 -19.94 9.12
N SER A 98 -32.55 -19.97 9.46
CA SER A 98 -31.67 -18.80 9.35
C SER A 98 -31.46 -18.37 7.90
N LEU A 99 -31.48 -19.31 6.96
CA LEU A 99 -31.41 -19.00 5.53
C LEU A 99 -32.72 -18.36 5.05
N LEU A 100 -33.87 -18.82 5.54
CA LEU A 100 -35.15 -18.17 5.26
C LEU A 100 -35.24 -16.76 5.85
N VAL A 101 -34.75 -16.56 7.08
CA VAL A 101 -34.69 -15.22 7.72
C VAL A 101 -33.74 -14.29 6.95
N LEU A 102 -32.58 -14.80 6.52
CA LEU A 102 -31.64 -14.01 5.72
C LEU A 102 -32.27 -13.61 4.36
N ILE A 103 -32.93 -14.54 3.67
CA ILE A 103 -33.62 -14.25 2.41
C ILE A 103 -34.73 -13.22 2.62
N ALA A 104 -35.54 -13.37 3.69
CA ALA A 104 -36.59 -12.41 4.01
C ALA A 104 -36.02 -11.02 4.32
N PHE A 105 -34.89 -10.95 5.03
CA PHE A 105 -34.21 -9.69 5.33
C PHE A 105 -33.68 -9.02 4.06
N VAL A 106 -33.03 -9.77 3.16
CA VAL A 106 -32.54 -9.24 1.88
C VAL A 106 -33.70 -8.78 1.00
N ALA A 107 -34.80 -9.53 0.96
CA ALA A 107 -36.00 -9.15 0.22
C ALA A 107 -36.62 -7.85 0.77
N ALA A 108 -36.74 -7.72 2.10
CA ALA A 108 -37.23 -6.50 2.74
C ALA A 108 -36.30 -5.29 2.47
N ALA A 109 -34.98 -5.50 2.51
CA ALA A 109 -34.02 -4.45 2.19
C ALA A 109 -34.11 -4.00 0.72
N ALA A 110 -34.30 -4.95 -0.21
CA ALA A 110 -34.49 -4.65 -1.62
C ALA A 110 -35.79 -3.89 -1.88
N ILE A 111 -36.90 -4.30 -1.25
CA ILE A 111 -38.19 -3.61 -1.33
C ILE A 111 -38.09 -2.21 -0.72
N GLY A 112 -37.41 -2.06 0.42
CA GLY A 112 -37.16 -0.77 1.04
C GLY A 112 -36.33 0.17 0.16
N ALA A 113 -35.26 -0.34 -0.45
CA ALA A 113 -34.44 0.42 -1.39
C ALA A 113 -35.24 0.84 -2.63
N TRP A 114 -36.07 -0.06 -3.18
CA TRP A 114 -36.95 0.24 -4.30
C TRP A 114 -37.98 1.32 -3.96
N ALA A 115 -38.65 1.22 -2.81
CA ALA A 115 -39.60 2.23 -2.34
C ALA A 115 -38.96 3.61 -2.11
N VAL A 116 -37.71 3.65 -1.63
CA VAL A 116 -36.95 4.90 -1.50
C VAL A 116 -36.68 5.52 -2.88
N VAL A 117 -36.30 4.73 -3.88
CA VAL A 117 -36.08 5.22 -5.25
C VAL A 117 -37.36 5.83 -5.84
N ASP A 118 -38.50 5.16 -5.69
CA ASP A 118 -39.79 5.69 -6.17
C ASP A 118 -40.21 6.97 -5.41
N SER A 119 -39.93 7.04 -4.11
CA SER A 119 -40.21 8.24 -3.31
C SER A 119 -39.39 9.45 -3.72
N VAL A 120 -38.19 9.24 -4.27
CA VAL A 120 -37.30 10.31 -4.78
C VAL A 120 -37.60 10.63 -6.25
N GLY A 121 -38.17 9.70 -7.01
CA GLY A 121 -38.49 9.85 -8.44
C GLY A 121 -39.72 10.70 -8.76
N GLY A 122 -40.46 11.18 -7.76
CA GLY A 122 -41.68 11.99 -7.93
C GLY A 122 -41.46 13.49 -8.11
N SER A 123 -40.47 13.93 -8.90
CA SER A 123 -40.44 15.34 -9.34
C SER A 123 -41.09 15.43 -10.71
N ALA A 124 -42.27 16.03 -10.74
CA ALA A 124 -43.06 16.35 -11.92
C ALA A 124 -42.16 16.74 -13.10
N ALA A 125 -42.40 16.13 -14.27
CA ALA A 125 -41.81 16.59 -15.52
C ALA A 125 -42.03 18.10 -15.65
N PRO A 126 -40.99 18.94 -15.81
CA PRO A 126 -41.14 20.34 -16.14
C PRO A 126 -41.60 20.52 -17.60
N GLY A 127 -42.75 19.93 -17.95
CA GLY A 127 -43.38 20.00 -19.26
C GLY A 127 -44.59 20.94 -19.21
N GLY A 128 -44.36 22.21 -18.87
CA GLY A 128 -45.43 23.21 -18.78
C GLY A 128 -45.07 24.62 -19.22
N GLN A 129 -43.85 24.85 -19.74
CA GLN A 129 -43.48 26.13 -20.31
C GLN A 129 -43.26 25.94 -21.81
N THR A 130 -44.22 26.42 -22.61
CA THR A 130 -44.02 26.57 -24.04
C THR A 130 -42.84 27.53 -24.27
N PRO A 131 -41.87 27.19 -25.13
CA PRO A 131 -40.75 28.09 -25.42
C PRO A 131 -41.28 29.36 -26.10
N ILE A 132 -41.08 30.52 -25.46
CA ILE A 132 -41.34 31.83 -26.08
C ILE A 132 -40.21 32.12 -27.06
N VAL A 133 -40.50 32.10 -28.36
CA VAL A 133 -39.56 32.49 -29.40
C VAL A 133 -39.58 34.02 -29.52
N ILE A 134 -38.57 34.68 -28.96
CA ILE A 134 -38.34 36.12 -29.15
C ILE A 134 -37.49 36.30 -30.39
N VAL A 135 -38.10 36.75 -31.49
CA VAL A 135 -37.36 37.12 -32.70
C VAL A 135 -36.74 38.50 -32.46
N VAL A 136 -35.45 38.54 -32.15
CA VAL A 136 -34.68 39.79 -31.97
C VAL A 136 -34.25 40.30 -33.35
N THR A 137 -35.04 41.18 -33.95
CA THR A 137 -34.61 41.95 -35.13
C THR A 137 -33.82 43.17 -34.66
N ALA A 138 -32.51 43.18 -34.88
CA ALA A 138 -31.68 44.34 -34.60
C ALA A 138 -32.01 45.47 -35.61
N THR A 139 -32.60 46.55 -35.13
CA THR A 139 -32.73 47.80 -35.89
C THR A 139 -31.46 48.63 -35.67
N PHE A 140 -30.69 48.88 -36.73
CA PHE A 140 -29.52 49.75 -36.66
C PHE A 140 -29.96 51.19 -36.38
N THR A 141 -29.68 51.68 -35.17
CA THR A 141 -29.85 53.10 -34.82
C THR A 141 -28.57 53.82 -35.24
N VAL A 142 -28.66 54.64 -36.28
CA VAL A 142 -27.57 55.56 -36.66
C VAL A 142 -27.51 56.67 -35.61
N GLY A 143 -26.47 56.66 -34.79
CA GLY A 143 -26.22 57.67 -33.76
C GLY A 143 -25.80 59.03 -34.33
N PRO A 144 -25.86 60.09 -33.52
CA PRO A 144 -25.47 61.44 -33.93
C PRO A 144 -23.97 61.52 -34.33
N PRO A 145 -23.60 62.45 -35.22
CA PRO A 145 -22.22 62.60 -35.67
C PRO A 145 -21.25 62.91 -34.51
N PRO A 146 -19.98 62.46 -34.61
CA PRO A 146 -19.00 62.64 -33.54
C PRO A 146 -18.77 64.13 -33.29
N THR A 147 -19.04 64.57 -32.06
CA THR A 147 -18.66 65.91 -31.55
C THR A 147 -17.21 65.85 -31.09
N LEU A 148 -16.37 66.78 -31.54
CA LEU A 148 -14.96 66.85 -31.16
C LEU A 148 -14.82 67.09 -29.65
N THR A 149 -14.36 66.07 -28.92
CA THR A 149 -14.07 66.13 -27.49
C THR A 149 -12.81 66.97 -27.24
N PRO A 150 -12.82 67.98 -26.34
CA PRO A 150 -11.61 68.71 -25.97
C PRO A 150 -10.58 67.78 -25.31
N LEU A 151 -9.29 67.98 -25.63
CA LEU A 151 -8.19 67.18 -25.11
C LEU A 151 -8.07 67.33 -23.57
N PRO A 152 -7.94 66.24 -22.80
CA PRO A 152 -7.76 66.31 -21.36
C PRO A 152 -6.42 67.00 -21.00
N GLN A 153 -6.46 68.01 -20.13
CA GLN A 153 -5.25 68.56 -19.52
C GLN A 153 -4.60 67.49 -18.63
N VAL A 154 -3.29 67.29 -18.77
CA VAL A 154 -2.53 66.30 -17.99
C VAL A 154 -2.50 66.75 -16.52
N GLN A 155 -3.29 66.08 -15.68
CA GLN A 155 -3.27 66.25 -14.23
C GLN A 155 -2.06 65.48 -13.65
N PRO A 156 -1.30 66.04 -12.69
CA PRO A 156 -0.22 65.31 -12.02
C PRO A 156 -0.74 63.98 -11.45
N PRO A 157 0.04 62.89 -11.47
CA PRO A 157 -0.43 61.59 -11.00
C PRO A 157 -0.77 61.66 -9.51
N THR A 158 -2.04 61.48 -9.17
CA THR A 158 -2.48 61.13 -7.83
C THR A 158 -1.85 59.79 -7.47
N VAL A 159 -0.98 59.75 -6.45
CA VAL A 159 -0.37 58.51 -5.96
C VAL A 159 -1.48 57.64 -5.36
N VAL A 160 -1.90 56.62 -6.10
CA VAL A 160 -2.81 55.58 -5.59
C VAL A 160 -2.00 54.67 -4.66
N PRO A 161 -2.45 54.37 -3.43
CA PRO A 161 -1.77 53.41 -2.59
C PRO A 161 -1.73 52.04 -3.28
N LEU A 162 -0.54 51.43 -3.30
CA LEU A 162 -0.34 50.07 -3.82
C LEU A 162 -1.30 49.12 -3.08
N PRO A 163 -2.02 48.21 -3.78
CA PRO A 163 -2.87 47.23 -3.12
C PRO A 163 -2.07 46.46 -2.08
N THR A 164 -2.57 46.43 -0.85
CA THR A 164 -2.04 45.57 0.21
C THR A 164 -2.18 44.13 -0.26
N VAL A 165 -1.06 43.45 -0.50
CA VAL A 165 -1.04 42.04 -0.90
C VAL A 165 -1.68 41.22 0.21
N VAL A 166 -2.82 40.59 -0.07
CA VAL A 166 -3.48 39.66 0.84
C VAL A 166 -2.53 38.48 1.07
N PRO A 167 -2.28 38.02 2.32
CA PRO A 167 -1.32 36.96 2.57
C PRO A 167 -1.64 35.72 1.72
N THR A 168 -0.68 35.34 0.88
CA THR A 168 -0.71 34.06 0.17
C THR A 168 -0.63 32.95 1.20
N ALA A 169 -1.55 31.98 1.14
CA ALA A 169 -1.54 30.82 2.02
C ALA A 169 -0.14 30.19 2.01
N THR A 170 0.56 30.28 3.14
CA THR A 170 1.92 29.78 3.27
C THR A 170 1.85 28.26 3.22
N LEU A 171 2.46 27.67 2.19
CA LEU A 171 2.53 26.21 2.06
C LEU A 171 3.19 25.63 3.33
N PRO A 172 2.70 24.51 3.85
CA PRO A 172 3.30 23.83 5.00
C PRO A 172 4.81 23.60 4.77
N SER A 173 5.60 23.88 5.81
CA SER A 173 7.06 23.82 5.79
C SER A 173 7.56 22.37 5.74
N GLY A 174 8.69 22.13 5.07
CA GLY A 174 9.34 20.82 5.02
C GLY A 174 10.05 20.56 3.69
N GLU A 175 11.08 19.71 3.69
CA GLU A 175 11.67 19.21 2.44
C GLU A 175 10.77 18.11 1.85
N PHE A 176 10.22 18.36 0.66
CA PHE A 176 9.43 17.36 -0.06
C PHE A 176 10.32 16.65 -1.07
N ARG A 177 10.65 15.39 -0.79
CA ARG A 177 11.42 14.50 -1.66
C ARG A 177 10.87 13.08 -1.53
N PRO A 178 10.99 12.24 -2.57
CA PRO A 178 10.71 10.82 -2.45
C PRO A 178 11.47 10.19 -1.26
N GLY A 179 10.78 9.39 -0.46
CA GLY A 179 11.30 8.73 0.74
C GLY A 179 11.04 9.47 2.06
N VAL A 180 10.61 10.74 2.03
CA VAL A 180 10.29 11.52 3.24
C VAL A 180 8.91 11.14 3.78
N ILE A 181 8.76 11.15 5.11
CA ILE A 181 7.48 10.98 5.78
C ILE A 181 6.79 12.35 5.87
N VAL A 182 5.53 12.39 5.46
CA VAL A 182 4.66 13.55 5.57
C VAL A 182 3.43 13.20 6.41
N GLU A 183 2.89 14.20 7.08
CA GLU A 183 1.69 14.12 7.88
C GLU A 183 0.61 15.03 7.28
N VAL A 184 -0.63 14.55 7.25
CA VAL A 184 -1.77 15.32 6.75
C VAL A 184 -2.15 16.40 7.75
N VAL A 185 -2.20 17.66 7.28
CA VAL A 185 -2.52 18.83 8.10
C VAL A 185 -3.54 19.76 7.44
N GLY A 186 -4.33 20.45 8.26
CA GLY A 186 -5.21 21.54 7.82
C GLY A 186 -6.50 21.10 7.11
N VAL A 187 -6.90 19.83 7.26
CA VAL A 187 -8.15 19.26 6.69
C VAL A 187 -9.24 19.02 7.73
N GLY A 188 -8.90 19.00 9.02
CA GLY A 188 -9.84 18.84 10.13
C GLY A 188 -10.65 17.54 10.03
N LEU A 189 -11.98 17.63 10.24
CA LEU A 189 -12.88 16.48 10.20
C LEU A 189 -13.20 15.99 8.77
N ASN A 190 -12.90 16.78 7.75
CA ASN A 190 -13.23 16.45 6.36
C ASN A 190 -12.21 15.48 5.74
N GLY A 191 -10.98 15.49 6.26
CA GLY A 191 -9.87 14.69 5.73
C GLY A 191 -9.36 15.16 4.36
N LEU A 192 -8.23 14.58 3.95
CA LEU A 192 -7.56 14.84 2.68
C LEU A 192 -7.97 13.80 1.65
N ASN A 193 -8.48 14.27 0.52
CA ASN A 193 -8.84 13.43 -0.61
C ASN A 193 -7.58 12.88 -1.32
N ILE A 194 -7.39 11.56 -1.25
CA ILE A 194 -6.33 10.84 -1.96
C ILE A 194 -6.91 10.29 -3.27
N ARG A 195 -6.28 10.64 -4.39
CA ARG A 195 -6.80 10.35 -5.74
C ARG A 195 -5.92 9.39 -6.53
N ALA A 196 -6.45 8.82 -7.60
CA ALA A 196 -5.73 7.89 -8.46
C ALA A 196 -4.65 8.57 -9.33
N GLY A 197 -4.73 9.90 -9.49
CA GLY A 197 -3.81 10.70 -10.30
C GLY A 197 -3.73 12.13 -9.78
N ALA A 198 -2.75 12.88 -10.27
CA ALA A 198 -2.62 14.30 -9.99
C ALA A 198 -3.79 15.08 -10.62
N GLY A 199 -4.54 15.80 -9.80
CA GLY A 199 -5.60 16.72 -10.25
C GLY A 199 -6.94 16.49 -9.56
N ILE A 200 -7.75 17.55 -9.50
CA ILE A 200 -9.08 17.51 -8.85
C ILE A 200 -10.10 16.66 -9.61
N GLY A 201 -9.84 16.36 -10.90
CA GLY A 201 -10.68 15.51 -11.74
C GLY A 201 -10.34 14.01 -11.67
N ALA A 202 -9.24 13.63 -11.01
CA ALA A 202 -8.85 12.23 -10.89
C ALA A 202 -9.78 11.47 -9.92
N THR A 203 -9.99 10.18 -10.15
CA THR A 203 -10.83 9.32 -9.31
C THR A 203 -10.41 9.38 -7.85
N LEU A 204 -11.35 9.64 -6.94
CA LEU A 204 -11.12 9.59 -5.50
C LEU A 204 -10.94 8.13 -5.06
N LEU A 205 -9.79 7.80 -4.45
CA LEU A 205 -9.51 6.47 -3.93
C LEU A 205 -10.00 6.34 -2.49
N PHE A 206 -9.60 7.25 -1.63
CA PHE A 206 -10.00 7.30 -0.22
C PHE A 206 -9.74 8.68 0.38
N VAL A 207 -10.25 8.89 1.59
CA VAL A 207 -10.05 10.11 2.36
C VAL A 207 -9.15 9.79 3.55
N ALA A 208 -8.04 10.50 3.68
CA ALA A 208 -7.10 10.37 4.78
C ALA A 208 -7.47 11.35 5.91
N PRO A 209 -7.67 10.90 7.16
CA PRO A 209 -7.93 11.82 8.26
C PRO A 209 -6.72 12.73 8.56
N GLU A 210 -6.97 13.83 9.25
CA GLU A 210 -5.92 14.68 9.83
C GLU A 210 -4.93 13.82 10.64
N ARG A 211 -3.64 14.21 10.69
CA ARG A 211 -2.56 13.51 11.40
C ARG A 211 -2.20 12.12 10.84
N THR A 212 -2.76 11.73 9.69
CA THR A 212 -2.34 10.51 9.00
C THR A 212 -0.96 10.70 8.39
N ARG A 213 -0.08 9.69 8.55
CA ARG A 213 1.28 9.71 8.03
C ARG A 213 1.41 8.90 6.74
N PHE A 214 2.04 9.52 5.76
CA PHE A 214 2.36 8.92 4.48
C PHE A 214 3.85 9.07 4.19
N MET A 215 4.38 8.18 3.36
CA MET A 215 5.68 8.32 2.73
C MET A 215 5.49 8.86 1.32
N ILE A 216 6.28 9.86 0.94
CA ILE A 216 6.32 10.36 -0.43
C ILE A 216 6.97 9.29 -1.32
N MET A 217 6.26 8.89 -2.37
CA MET A 217 6.75 7.94 -3.37
C MET A 217 7.30 8.65 -4.60
N SER A 218 6.61 9.70 -5.06
CA SER A 218 6.94 10.44 -6.28
C SER A 218 6.33 11.85 -6.26
N GLY A 219 6.83 12.74 -7.12
CA GLY A 219 6.37 14.12 -7.27
C GLY A 219 7.53 15.11 -7.47
N PRO A 220 7.25 16.40 -7.66
CA PRO A 220 5.93 17.03 -7.75
C PRO A 220 5.31 16.92 -9.15
N GLN A 221 3.99 16.81 -9.21
CA GLN A 221 3.21 16.95 -10.45
C GLN A 221 2.22 18.11 -10.33
N ASN A 222 2.35 19.12 -11.19
CA ASN A 222 1.43 20.25 -11.22
C ASN A 222 0.18 19.91 -12.02
N ALA A 223 -0.98 19.97 -11.39
CA ALA A 223 -2.28 19.72 -12.03
C ALA A 223 -3.39 20.48 -11.32
N SER A 224 -4.35 21.01 -12.10
CA SER A 224 -5.51 21.74 -11.56
C SER A 224 -5.15 22.92 -10.63
N GLY A 225 -4.00 23.57 -10.86
CA GLY A 225 -3.53 24.69 -10.04
C GLY A 225 -2.90 24.31 -8.69
N PHE A 226 -2.69 23.01 -8.44
CA PHE A 226 -2.07 22.50 -7.23
C PHE A 226 -0.84 21.65 -7.54
N GLU A 227 0.05 21.57 -6.57
CA GLU A 227 1.20 20.67 -6.58
C GLU A 227 0.79 19.34 -5.94
N TRP A 228 0.84 18.26 -6.70
CA TRP A 228 0.45 16.93 -6.27
C TRP A 228 1.65 16.04 -6.03
N TRP A 229 1.56 15.23 -4.97
CA TRP A 229 2.56 14.26 -4.58
C TRP A 229 1.93 12.89 -4.47
N GLU A 230 2.61 11.88 -5.00
CA GLU A 230 2.24 10.49 -4.80
C GLU A 230 2.71 10.06 -3.41
N VAL A 231 1.76 9.60 -2.61
CA VAL A 231 1.94 9.27 -1.21
C VAL A 231 1.45 7.84 -0.93
N ARG A 232 2.17 7.12 -0.08
CA ARG A 232 1.83 5.77 0.37
C ARG A 232 1.70 5.75 1.89
N GLU A 233 0.62 5.17 2.40
CA GLU A 233 0.41 5.10 3.85
C GLU A 233 1.47 4.20 4.50
N VAL A 234 2.10 4.68 5.58
CA VAL A 234 3.22 3.96 6.24
C VAL A 234 2.75 2.64 6.85
N ASN A 235 1.53 2.61 7.39
CA ASN A 235 0.95 1.42 8.04
C ASN A 235 0.18 0.50 7.07
N ALA A 236 -0.08 0.96 5.83
CA ALA A 236 -0.92 0.28 4.87
C ALA A 236 -0.37 0.50 3.44
N PRO A 237 0.60 -0.31 2.98
CA PRO A 237 1.28 -0.07 1.70
C PRO A 237 0.37 -0.21 0.47
N ASN A 238 -0.80 -0.85 0.62
CA ASN A 238 -1.84 -0.93 -0.40
C ASN A 238 -2.61 0.39 -0.59
N ARG A 239 -2.46 1.35 0.31
CA ARG A 239 -3.05 2.68 0.23
C ARG A 239 -2.04 3.66 -0.33
N THR A 240 -1.98 3.68 -1.65
CA THR A 240 -1.15 4.63 -2.42
C THR A 240 -2.05 5.50 -3.29
N GLY A 241 -1.72 6.78 -3.43
CA GLY A 241 -2.40 7.69 -4.34
C GLY A 241 -1.81 9.10 -4.29
N TRP A 242 -2.49 10.04 -4.92
CA TRP A 242 -2.04 11.42 -5.11
C TRP A 242 -2.76 12.35 -4.14
N ALA A 243 -1.98 13.20 -3.49
CA ALA A 243 -2.44 14.17 -2.50
C ALA A 243 -1.90 15.57 -2.82
N VAL A 244 -2.67 16.60 -2.44
CA VAL A 244 -2.27 18.00 -2.65
C VAL A 244 -1.26 18.42 -1.59
N ARG A 245 -0.14 19.03 -2.01
CA ARG A 245 0.95 19.48 -1.13
C ARG A 245 0.48 20.42 -0.01
N ASN A 246 -0.52 21.26 -0.28
CA ASN A 246 -1.03 22.25 0.68
C ASN A 246 -1.49 21.65 2.00
N TYR A 247 -1.84 20.36 2.01
CA TYR A 247 -2.33 19.65 3.19
C TYR A 247 -1.35 18.58 3.68
N LEU A 248 -0.09 18.64 3.25
CA LEU A 248 0.96 17.72 3.67
C LEU A 248 2.05 18.52 4.38
N GLN A 249 2.54 18.03 5.51
CA GLN A 249 3.67 18.61 6.23
C GLN A 249 4.76 17.55 6.38
N ALA A 250 6.00 17.84 6.02
CA ALA A 250 7.09 16.90 6.26
C ALA A 250 7.33 16.75 7.76
N VAL A 251 7.55 15.51 8.21
CA VAL A 251 7.87 15.17 9.58
C VAL A 251 9.20 14.42 9.57
N ASP A 252 10.20 14.98 10.23
CA ASP A 252 11.53 14.40 10.42
C ASP A 252 11.55 13.35 11.54
#